data_AF-A0A5C7UYU3-F1
#
_entry.id   AF-A0A5C7UYU3-F1
#
_cell.length_a   1.000
_cell.length_b   1.000
_cell.length_c   1.000
_cell.angle_alpha   90.00
_cell.angle_beta   90.00
_cell.angle_gamma   90.00
#
_symmetry.space_group_name_H-M   'P 1'
#
loop_
_entity.id
_entity.type
_entity.pdbx_description
1 polymer ?
#
loop_
_entity_poly.entity_id
_entity_poly.type
_entity_poly.pdbx_seq_one_letter_code
_entity_poly.pdbx_strand_id
1 'polypeptide(L)'
;MSKLIALVATAVVVNGERTIIQPGEPLPELHEHDQRALIASGAAQDSVAAAREKKRAAAAAEDAMADFQANREALLAAAESTAAPAAESTAASAAESAKK
;
A
#
# COMPACT_ATOMS: atom_id res chain seq x y z
N MET A 1 -0.53 -6.64 -28.41
CA MET A 1 0.70 -5.92 -28.04
C MET A 1 0.40 -5.03 -26.85
N SER A 2 0.96 -5.31 -25.68
CA SER A 2 0.88 -4.39 -24.55
C SER A 2 1.76 -3.17 -24.83
N LYS A 3 1.29 -1.98 -24.45
CA LYS A 3 2.06 -0.74 -24.61
C LYS A 3 2.89 -0.53 -23.36
N LEU A 4 4.17 -0.22 -23.56
CA LEU A 4 5.03 0.23 -22.48
C LEU A 4 4.74 1.70 -22.18
N ILE A 5 4.67 2.04 -20.90
CA ILE A 5 4.53 3.40 -20.41
C ILE A 5 5.88 3.81 -19.83
N ALA A 6 6.37 4.98 -20.20
CA ALA A 6 7.57 5.54 -19.62
C ALA A 6 7.32 5.90 -18.14
N LEU A 7 8.18 5.43 -17.24
CA LEU A 7 8.16 5.82 -15.83
C LEU A 7 9.07 7.02 -15.54
N VAL A 8 10.01 7.29 -16.45
CA VAL A 8 10.95 8.40 -16.41
C VAL A 8 11.03 9.08 -17.77
N ALA A 9 11.49 10.34 -17.81
CA ALA A 9 11.69 11.04 -19.07
C ALA A 9 12.71 10.28 -19.92
N THR A 10 12.28 9.78 -21.07
CA THR A 10 13.07 8.86 -21.89
C THR A 10 13.32 9.50 -23.25
N ALA A 11 14.59 9.69 -23.60
CA ALA A 11 14.97 10.12 -24.94
C ALA A 11 15.13 8.90 -25.84
N VAL A 12 14.32 8.81 -26.90
CA VAL A 12 14.38 7.75 -27.91
C VAL A 12 14.64 8.36 -29.29
N VAL A 13 15.27 7.58 -30.17
CA VAL A 13 15.43 7.97 -31.58
C VAL A 13 14.41 7.21 -32.41
N VAL A 14 13.50 7.93 -33.04
CA VAL A 14 12.46 7.37 -33.91
C VAL A 14 12.65 7.98 -35.29
N ASN A 15 12.83 7.14 -36.32
CA ASN A 15 13.07 7.60 -37.70
C ASN A 15 14.24 8.60 -37.83
N GLY A 16 15.27 8.47 -36.98
CA GLY A 16 16.43 9.36 -36.97
C GLY A 16 16.22 10.69 -36.24
N GLU A 17 15.03 10.97 -35.72
CA GLU A 17 14.75 12.13 -34.90
C GLU A 17 14.78 11.77 -33.40
N ARG A 18 15.41 12.62 -32.59
CA ARG A 18 15.46 12.44 -31.14
C ARG A 18 14.18 13.01 -30.51
N THR A 19 13.35 12.12 -29.98
CA THR A 19 12.11 12.46 -29.29
C THR A 19 12.26 12.23 -27.80
N ILE A 20 11.78 13.19 -27.00
CA ILE A 20 11.70 13.04 -25.54
C ILE A 20 10.28 12.64 -25.20
N ILE A 21 10.13 11.50 -24.53
CA ILE A 21 8.85 10.97 -24.06
C ILE A 21 8.77 11.22 -22.56
N GLN A 22 7.69 11.86 -22.14
CA GLN A 22 7.51 12.22 -20.74
C GLN A 22 7.02 11.03 -19.92
N PRO A 23 7.24 11.03 -18.59
CA PRO A 23 6.66 10.02 -17.72
C PRO A 23 5.13 9.93 -17.88
N GLY A 24 4.59 8.72 -17.92
CA GLY A 24 3.17 8.45 -18.13
C GLY A 24 2.77 8.35 -19.61
N GLU A 25 3.64 8.73 -20.55
CA GLU A 25 3.36 8.62 -21.97
C GLU A 25 3.73 7.22 -22.51
N PRO A 26 3.03 6.76 -23.56
CA PRO A 26 3.35 5.50 -24.21
C PRO A 26 4.68 5.59 -24.98
N LEU A 27 5.51 4.57 -24.81
CA LEU A 27 6.70 4.37 -25.62
C LEU A 27 6.31 3.88 -27.03
N PRO A 28 7.07 4.24 -28.07
CA PRO A 28 6.91 3.69 -29.40
C PRO A 28 7.21 2.19 -29.40
N GLU A 29 6.92 1.54 -30.52
CA GLU A 29 7.28 0.14 -30.69
C GLU A 29 8.81 0.02 -30.79
N LEU A 30 9.38 -0.66 -29.79
CA LEU A 30 10.83 -0.91 -29.67
C LEU A 30 11.13 -2.38 -29.95
N HIS A 31 12.39 -2.71 -30.21
CA HIS A 31 12.78 -4.11 -30.27
C HIS A 31 12.62 -4.79 -28.90
N GLU A 32 12.31 -6.08 -28.90
CA GLU A 32 12.02 -6.84 -27.67
C GLU A 32 13.18 -6.77 -26.66
N HIS A 33 14.43 -6.76 -27.14
CA HIS A 33 15.62 -6.57 -26.30
C HIS A 33 15.57 -5.26 -25.51
N ASP A 34 15.26 -4.15 -26.18
CA ASP A 34 15.24 -2.81 -25.57
C ASP A 34 14.04 -2.65 -24.65
N GLN A 35 12.89 -3.22 -25.03
CA GLN A 35 11.72 -3.32 -24.15
C GLN A 35 12.08 -4.00 -22.82
N ARG A 36 12.75 -5.15 -22.88
CA ARG A 36 13.18 -5.90 -21.68
C ARG A 36 14.19 -5.11 -20.85
N ALA A 37 15.15 -4.43 -21.48
CA ALA A 37 16.12 -3.59 -20.78
C ALA A 37 15.46 -2.40 -20.06
N LEU A 38 14.49 -1.75 -20.70
CA LEU A 38 13.74 -0.64 -20.10
C LEU A 38 12.85 -1.09 -18.93
N ILE A 39 12.23 -2.27 -19.03
CA ILE A 39 11.46 -2.85 -17.93
C ILE A 39 12.39 -3.23 -16.77
N ALA A 40 13.50 -3.92 -17.05
CA ALA A 40 14.44 -4.37 -16.03
C ALA A 40 15.12 -3.21 -15.29
N SER A 41 15.34 -2.07 -15.96
CA SER A 41 15.87 -0.85 -15.33
C SER A 41 14.82 0.00 -14.62
N GLY A 42 13.53 -0.37 -14.70
CA GLY A 42 12.44 0.41 -14.13
C GLY A 42 12.15 1.71 -14.88
N ALA A 43 12.68 1.89 -16.09
CA ALA A 43 12.42 3.06 -16.93
C ALA A 43 11.06 2.98 -17.66
N ALA A 44 10.53 1.76 -17.84
CA ALA A 44 9.25 1.52 -18.47
C ALA A 44 8.46 0.42 -17.77
N GLN A 45 7.13 0.44 -17.92
CA GLN A 45 6.25 -0.60 -17.40
C GLN A 45 5.18 -0.98 -18.42
N ASP A 46 4.85 -2.26 -18.49
CA ASP A 46 3.70 -2.74 -19.24
C ASP A 46 2.39 -2.29 -18.56
N SER A 47 1.58 -1.51 -19.28
CA SER A 47 0.34 -0.94 -18.74
C SER A 47 -0.68 -2.00 -18.29
N VAL A 48 -0.73 -3.14 -18.98
CA VAL A 48 -1.66 -4.24 -18.68
C VAL A 48 -1.16 -5.02 -17.46
N ALA A 49 0.15 -5.28 -17.39
CA ALA A 49 0.76 -5.92 -16.23
C ALA A 49 0.58 -5.05 -14.98
N ALA A 50 0.84 -3.75 -15.08
CA ALA A 50 0.66 -2.77 -14.01
C ALA A 50 -0.77 -2.74 -13.49
N ALA A 51 -1.77 -2.69 -14.38
CA ALA A 51 -3.17 -2.69 -13.98
C ALA A 51 -3.58 -3.98 -13.26
N ARG A 52 -3.08 -5.14 -13.73
CA ARG A 52 -3.34 -6.44 -13.08
C ARG A 52 -2.68 -6.55 -11.72
N GLU A 53 -1.49 -5.99 -11.55
CA GLU A 53 -0.79 -5.93 -10.27
C GLU A 53 -1.53 -5.02 -9.28
N LYS A 54 -1.91 -3.80 -9.70
CA LYS A 54 -2.70 -2.89 -8.88
C LYS A 54 -4.02 -3.52 -8.40
N LYS A 55 -4.73 -4.23 -9.29
CA LYS A 55 -5.97 -4.92 -8.90
C LYS A 55 -5.73 -6.01 -7.86
N ARG A 56 -4.65 -6.77 -8.00
CA ARG A 56 -4.25 -7.80 -7.02
C ARG A 56 -3.83 -7.20 -5.69
N ALA A 57 -3.05 -6.12 -5.71
CA ALA A 57 -2.65 -5.40 -4.52
C ALA A 57 -3.85 -4.79 -3.78
N ALA A 58 -4.83 -4.24 -4.51
CA ALA A 58 -6.06 -3.73 -3.92
C ALA A 58 -6.85 -4.84 -3.23
N ALA A 59 -7.04 -5.99 -3.88
CA ALA A 59 -7.72 -7.13 -3.26
C ALA A 59 -7.00 -7.62 -1.99
N ALA A 60 -5.67 -7.76 -2.03
CA ALA A 60 -4.89 -8.16 -0.87
C ALA A 60 -4.95 -7.14 0.29
N ALA A 61 -5.05 -5.84 -0.02
CA ALA A 61 -5.21 -4.80 0.98
C ALA A 61 -6.59 -4.87 1.68
N GLU A 62 -7.66 -5.16 0.92
CA GLU A 62 -8.99 -5.38 1.49
C GLU A 62 -9.00 -6.59 2.44
N ASP A 63 -8.41 -7.71 2.01
CA ASP A 63 -8.30 -8.92 2.84
C ASP A 63 -7.53 -8.62 4.14
N ALA A 64 -6.38 -7.95 4.03
CA ALA A 64 -5.58 -7.56 5.19
C ALA A 64 -6.32 -6.60 6.14
N MET A 65 -7.17 -5.72 5.61
CA MET A 65 -7.96 -4.80 6.40
C MET A 65 -9.10 -5.52 7.13
N ALA A 66 -9.70 -6.54 6.52
CA ALA A 66 -10.69 -7.40 7.18
C ALA A 66 -10.06 -8.19 8.34
N ASP A 67 -8.89 -8.80 8.10
CA ASP A 67 -8.15 -9.53 9.13
C ASP A 67 -7.75 -8.62 10.29
N PHE A 68 -7.29 -7.40 10.00
CA PHE A 68 -6.96 -6.43 11.03
C PHE A 68 -8.17 -6.06 11.89
N GLN A 69 -9.32 -5.82 11.27
CA GLN A 69 -10.56 -5.50 11.99
C GLN A 69 -11.01 -6.65 12.88
N ALA A 70 -11.03 -7.87 12.37
CA ALA A 70 -11.39 -9.06 13.15
C ALA A 70 -10.46 -9.25 14.36
N ASN A 71 -9.15 -9.10 14.18
CA ASN A 71 -8.19 -9.18 15.28
C ASN A 71 -8.38 -8.07 16.31
N ARG A 72 -8.66 -6.84 15.86
CA ARG A 72 -8.94 -5.71 16.74
C ARG A 72 -10.19 -5.96 17.59
N GLU A 73 -11.27 -6.46 17.00
CA GLU A 73 -12.51 -6.80 17.71
C GLU A 73 -12.28 -7.92 18.73
N ALA A 74 -11.55 -8.97 18.36
CA ALA A 74 -11.19 -10.05 19.26
C ALA A 74 -10.36 -9.55 20.46
N LEU A 75 -9.39 -8.65 20.23
CA LEU A 75 -8.60 -8.05 21.30
C LEU A 75 -9.43 -7.16 22.22
N LEU A 76 -10.36 -6.37 21.68
CA LEU A 76 -11.28 -5.55 22.48
C LEU A 76 -12.19 -6.43 23.34
N ALA A 77 -12.79 -7.48 22.78
CA ALA A 77 -13.63 -8.42 23.52
C ALA A 77 -12.84 -9.17 24.62
N ALA A 78 -11.60 -9.55 24.34
CA ALA A 78 -10.72 -10.17 25.33
C ALA A 78 -10.34 -9.19 26.45
N ALA A 79 -10.07 -7.92 26.12
CA ALA A 79 -9.79 -6.87 27.09
C ALA A 79 -11.02 -6.59 27.98
N GLU A 80 -12.22 -6.53 27.41
CA GLU A 80 -13.47 -6.40 28.18
C GLU A 80 -13.72 -7.62 29.08
N SER A 81 -13.40 -8.83 28.63
CA SER A 81 -13.55 -10.06 29.41
C SER A 81 -12.53 -10.22 30.54
N THR A 82 -11.37 -9.56 30.42
CA THR A 82 -10.28 -9.60 31.43
C THR A 82 -10.20 -8.34 32.28
N ALA A 83 -10.97 -7.30 31.94
CA ALA A 83 -11.27 -6.20 32.84
C ALA A 83 -12.08 -6.77 34.01
N ALA A 84 -11.38 -7.18 35.08
CA ALA A 84 -12.00 -7.33 36.39
C ALA A 84 -12.80 -6.04 36.66
N PRO A 85 -14.02 -6.12 37.26
CA PRO A 85 -14.66 -4.91 37.74
C PRO A 85 -13.62 -4.19 38.59
N ALA A 86 -13.51 -2.87 38.45
CA ALA A 86 -12.77 -2.06 39.40
C ALA A 86 -13.38 -2.30 40.78
N ALA A 87 -12.91 -3.35 41.46
CA ALA A 87 -13.06 -3.53 42.88
C ALA A 87 -12.22 -2.39 43.46
N GLU A 88 -12.91 -1.29 43.76
CA GLU A 88 -12.67 -0.58 44.99
C GLU A 88 -11.20 -0.20 45.23
N SER A 89 -10.51 0.36 44.25
CA SER A 89 -9.27 1.11 44.54
C SER A 89 -9.62 2.49 45.07
N THR A 90 -10.28 2.49 46.23
CA THR A 90 -9.93 3.23 47.45
C THR A 90 -11.18 3.35 48.34
N ALA A 91 -11.46 2.26 49.05
CA ALA A 91 -11.84 2.32 50.47
C ALA A 91 -10.76 3.02 51.34
N ALA A 92 -10.02 3.99 50.79
CA ALA A 92 -9.01 4.81 51.44
C ALA A 92 -9.31 6.32 51.30
N SER A 93 -10.56 6.70 51.00
CA SER A 93 -11.14 7.90 51.64
C SER A 93 -11.51 7.60 53.10
N ALA A 94 -10.65 6.87 53.80
CA ALA A 94 -10.47 6.90 55.25
C ALA A 94 -9.89 8.26 55.72
N ALA A 95 -10.22 9.33 54.99
CA ALA A 95 -10.05 10.72 55.41
C ALA A 95 -11.33 11.26 56.06
N GLU A 96 -12.27 10.39 56.45
CA GLU A 96 -13.12 10.57 57.64
C GLU A 96 -12.29 10.59 58.96
N SER A 97 -11.05 11.12 58.88
CA SER A 97 -10.17 11.46 59.99
C SER A 97 -10.17 12.97 60.29
N ALA A 98 -11.06 13.75 59.66
CA ALA A 98 -11.14 15.21 59.79
C ALA A 98 -12.35 15.71 60.62
N LYS A 99 -12.87 14.90 61.56
CA LYS A 99 -13.96 15.34 62.46
C LYS A 99 -13.81 14.85 63.90
N LYS A 100 -12.61 14.98 64.46
CA LYS A 100 -12.39 14.88 65.90
C LYS A 100 -11.70 16.13 66.44
#